data_AF-A0A6J5FCV3-F1
#
_entry.id   AF-A0A6J5FCV3-F1
#
_cell.length_a   1.000
_cell.length_b   1.000
_cell.length_c   1.000
_cell.angle_alpha   90.00
_cell.angle_beta   90.00
_cell.angle_gamma   90.00
#
_symmetry.space_group_name_H-M   'P 1'
#
loop_
_entity.id
_entity.type
_entity.pdbx_description
1 polymer ?
#
loop_
_entity_poly.entity_id
_entity_poly.type
_entity_poly.pdbx_seq_one_letter_code
_entity_poly.pdbx_strand_id
1 'polypeptide(L)'
;MPCHRTFDAYLHAYLEETVIAGEPKGPLFRTIARGTRQLSTTPLPQENTYAMVRRRARAAGIGTAISNHTFRATRITAYLKNGGTLENVAVMANHASTRTTQR
;
A
#
# COMPACT_ATOMS: atom_id res chain seq x y z
N MET A 1 -12.29 -1.20 -5.50
CA MET A 1 -11.48 -0.11 -6.10
C MET A 1 -10.78 -0.67 -7.33
N PRO A 2 -10.84 0.00 -8.49
CA PRO A 2 -9.98 -0.34 -9.61
C PRO A 2 -8.50 -0.16 -9.21
N CYS A 3 -7.63 -1.07 -9.67
CA CYS A 3 -6.21 -1.02 -9.38
C CYS A 3 -5.39 -1.05 -10.68
N HIS A 4 -4.15 -0.57 -10.62
CA HIS A 4 -3.26 -0.59 -11.76
C HIS A 4 -2.79 -2.02 -12.05
N ARG A 5 -2.73 -2.44 -13.31
CA ARG A 5 -2.35 -3.81 -13.73
C ARG A 5 -1.05 -4.34 -13.12
N THR A 6 -0.09 -3.46 -12.86
CA THR A 6 1.17 -3.84 -12.22
C THR A 6 0.98 -4.20 -10.75
N PHE A 7 0.11 -3.48 -10.04
CA PHE A 7 -0.23 -3.83 -8.66
C PHE A 7 -1.00 -5.14 -8.61
N ASP A 8 -1.95 -5.32 -9.52
CA ASP A 8 -2.71 -6.56 -9.69
C ASP A 8 -1.77 -7.77 -9.86
N ALA A 9 -0.82 -7.69 -10.79
CA ALA A 9 0.17 -8.74 -11.03
C ALA A 9 1.02 -9.04 -9.79
N TYR A 10 1.50 -8.02 -9.06
CA TYR A 10 2.27 -8.24 -7.84
C TYR A 10 1.45 -8.85 -6.70
N LEU A 11 0.18 -8.47 -6.60
CA LEU A 11 -0.70 -9.01 -5.57
C LEU A 11 -1.02 -10.48 -5.85
N HIS A 12 -1.28 -10.84 -7.12
CA HIS A 12 -1.48 -12.22 -7.55
C HIS A 12 -0.24 -13.08 -7.28
N ALA A 13 0.94 -12.63 -7.71
CA ALA A 13 2.19 -13.34 -7.43
C ALA A 13 2.42 -13.53 -5.92
N TYR A 14 2.13 -12.52 -5.10
CA TYR A 14 2.23 -12.65 -3.65
C TYR A 14 1.26 -13.70 -3.08
N LEU A 15 0.02 -13.73 -3.54
CA LEU A 15 -0.99 -14.71 -3.08
C LEU A 15 -0.62 -16.14 -3.46
N GLU A 16 -0.10 -16.35 -4.68
CA GLU A 16 0.35 -17.64 -5.18
C GLU A 16 1.55 -18.17 -4.38
N GLU A 17 2.59 -17.35 -4.19
CA GLU A 17 3.82 -17.74 -3.50
C GLU A 17 3.64 -17.95 -1.99
N THR A 18 2.66 -17.28 -1.39
CA THR A 18 2.43 -17.37 0.07
C THR A 18 1.39 -18.40 0.47
N VAL A 19 0.64 -18.95 -0.49
CA VAL A 19 -0.40 -19.96 -0.30
C VAL A 19 -1.52 -19.53 0.67
N ILE A 20 -1.60 -18.23 1.00
CA ILE A 20 -2.63 -17.70 1.92
C ILE A 20 -4.01 -17.56 1.28
N ALA A 21 -4.10 -17.78 -0.04
CA ALA A 21 -5.37 -17.74 -0.78
C ALA A 21 -6.39 -18.76 -0.26
N GLY A 22 -5.94 -19.86 0.35
CA GLY A 22 -6.79 -20.86 1.02
C GLY A 22 -7.40 -20.40 2.34
N GLU A 23 -6.97 -19.25 2.89
CA GLU A 23 -7.41 -18.71 4.17
C GLU A 23 -8.09 -17.33 4.00
N PRO A 24 -9.29 -17.27 3.40
CA PRO A 24 -9.91 -16.01 2.98
C PRO A 24 -10.30 -15.07 4.14
N LYS A 25 -10.36 -15.60 5.37
CA LYS A 25 -10.64 -14.81 6.59
C LYS A 25 -9.38 -14.31 7.29
N GLY A 26 -8.20 -14.75 6.85
CA GLY A 26 -6.92 -14.37 7.45
C GLY A 26 -6.42 -13.00 6.95
N PRO A 27 -5.46 -12.39 7.65
CA PRO A 27 -4.84 -11.15 7.18
C PRO A 27 -4.09 -11.37 5.88
N LEU A 28 -4.24 -10.45 4.92
CA LEU A 28 -3.55 -10.50 3.63
C LEU A 28 -2.02 -10.32 3.80
N PHE A 29 -1.61 -9.35 4.60
CA PHE A 29 -0.20 -9.11 4.91
C PHE A 29 0.11 -9.60 6.32
N ARG A 30 1.04 -10.55 6.41
CA ARG A 30 1.36 -11.26 7.67
C ARG A 30 2.81 -11.06 8.06
N THR A 31 3.13 -11.31 9.32
CA THR A 31 4.53 -11.37 9.76
C THR A 31 5.18 -12.69 9.30
N ILE A 32 6.51 -12.74 9.29
CA ILE A 32 7.26 -13.99 9.08
C ILE A 32 7.46 -14.66 10.43
N ALA A 33 7.11 -15.94 10.54
CA ALA A 33 7.31 -16.74 11.73
C ALA A 33 8.82 -16.89 12.03
N ARG A 34 9.16 -16.75 13.31
CA ARG A 34 10.54 -16.66 13.77
C ARG A 34 11.32 -17.92 13.41
N GLY A 35 12.40 -17.76 12.67
CA GLY A 35 13.31 -18.86 12.31
C GLY A 35 12.83 -19.76 11.16
N THR A 36 11.64 -19.56 10.59
CA THR A 36 11.06 -20.49 9.61
C THR A 36 11.04 -19.96 8.18
N ARG A 37 11.19 -18.64 7.98
CA ARG A 37 10.99 -17.94 6.69
C ARG A 37 9.58 -18.10 6.09
N GLN A 38 8.63 -18.62 6.85
CA GLN A 38 7.24 -18.81 6.44
C GLN A 38 6.37 -17.69 7.02
N LEU A 39 5.24 -17.39 6.39
CA LEU A 39 4.26 -16.47 6.98
C LEU A 39 3.63 -17.07 8.23
N SER A 40 3.41 -16.23 9.24
CA SER A 40 2.60 -16.54 10.41
C SER A 40 1.11 -16.29 10.12
N THR A 41 0.25 -16.46 11.12
CA THR A 41 -1.16 -16.02 11.07
C THR A 41 -1.37 -14.61 11.62
N THR A 42 -0.31 -13.95 12.10
CA THR A 42 -0.36 -12.64 12.73
C THR A 42 -0.37 -11.53 11.68
N PRO A 43 -1.26 -10.52 11.77
CA PRO A 43 -1.26 -9.38 10.86
C PRO A 43 0.05 -8.58 10.97
N LEU A 44 0.52 -8.05 9.85
CA LEU A 44 1.71 -7.19 9.82
C LEU A 44 1.45 -5.87 10.59
N PRO A 45 2.23 -5.55 11.63
CA PRO A 45 2.10 -4.27 12.33
C PRO A 45 2.41 -3.06 11.43
N GLN A 46 1.74 -1.94 11.69
CA GLN A 46 1.93 -0.70 10.93
C GLN A 46 3.36 -0.17 11.03
N GLU A 47 3.98 -0.24 12.20
CA GLU A 47 5.37 0.16 12.44
C GLU A 47 6.36 -0.62 11.55
N ASN A 48 6.13 -1.92 11.38
CA ASN A 48 6.95 -2.78 10.51
C ASN A 48 6.78 -2.38 9.05
N THR A 49 5.55 -2.05 8.64
CA THR A 49 5.27 -1.54 7.29
C THR A 49 6.00 -0.22 7.02
N TYR A 50 5.99 0.70 7.99
CA TYR A 50 6.76 1.95 7.90
C TYR A 50 8.27 1.68 7.81
N ALA A 51 8.81 0.80 8.64
CA ALA A 51 10.23 0.41 8.58
C ALA A 51 10.60 -0.22 7.22
N MET A 52 9.73 -1.04 6.63
CA MET A 52 9.91 -1.60 5.29
C MET A 52 9.98 -0.51 4.22
N VAL A 53 9.07 0.45 4.27
CA VAL A 53 9.06 1.60 3.35
C VAL A 53 10.34 2.43 3.50
N ARG A 54 10.76 2.75 4.73
CA ARG A 54 11.98 3.52 4.99
C ARG A 54 13.23 2.82 4.46
N ARG A 55 13.32 1.49 4.58
CA ARG A 55 14.43 0.70 4.02
C ARG A 55 14.48 0.80 2.49
N ARG A 56 13.33 0.69 1.82
CA ARG A 56 13.24 0.84 0.35
C ARG A 56 13.55 2.26 -0.11
N ALA A 57 13.07 3.27 0.61
CA ALA A 57 13.38 4.67 0.35
C ALA A 57 14.89 4.92 0.39
N ARG A 58 15.56 4.44 1.46
CA ARG A 58 17.02 4.55 1.59
C ARG A 58 17.76 3.85 0.45
N ALA A 59 17.34 2.64 0.08
CA ALA A 59 17.93 1.91 -1.05
C ALA A 59 17.76 2.64 -2.39
N ALA A 60 16.69 3.42 -2.54
CA ALA A 60 16.44 4.26 -3.70
C ALA A 60 17.09 5.66 -3.62
N GLY A 61 17.91 5.93 -2.60
CA GLY A 61 18.57 7.24 -2.42
C GLY A 61 17.64 8.35 -1.89
N ILE A 62 16.43 8.02 -1.42
CA ILE A 62 15.47 9.00 -0.89
C ILE A 62 15.78 9.24 0.60
N GLY A 63 16.42 10.37 0.89
CA GLY A 63 16.74 10.79 2.27
C GLY A 63 15.52 11.28 3.06
N THR A 64 14.50 11.81 2.37
CA THR A 64 13.26 12.29 2.99
C THR A 64 12.49 11.15 3.64
N ALA A 65 11.93 11.41 4.82
CA ALA A 65 11.03 10.46 5.48
C ALA A 65 9.73 10.34 4.68
N ILE A 66 9.54 9.20 4.02
CA ILE A 66 8.29 8.88 3.29
C ILE A 66 7.51 7.78 4.00
N SER A 67 6.18 7.85 3.94
CA SER A 67 5.26 6.89 4.53
C SER A 67 4.06 6.60 3.62
N ASN A 68 3.13 5.77 4.08
CA ASN A 68 1.83 5.55 3.43
C ASN A 68 1.06 6.85 3.19
N HIS A 69 1.19 7.84 4.08
CA HIS A 69 0.57 9.15 3.90
C HIS A 69 1.20 9.91 2.72
N THR A 70 2.53 9.89 2.60
CA THR A 70 3.25 10.47 1.46
C THR A 70 2.83 9.82 0.14
N PHE A 71 2.67 8.50 0.11
CA PHE A 71 2.21 7.79 -1.08
C PHE A 71 0.79 8.18 -1.47
N ARG A 72 -0.10 8.31 -0.49
CA ARG A 72 -1.47 8.78 -0.73
C ARG A 72 -1.47 10.19 -1.34
N ALA A 73 -0.74 11.13 -0.75
CA ALA A 73 -0.60 12.49 -1.30
C ALA A 73 -0.02 12.47 -2.72
N THR A 74 1.05 11.71 -2.94
CA THR A 74 1.70 11.60 -4.26
C THR A 74 0.75 11.05 -5.32
N ARG A 75 -0.04 10.00 -5.01
CA ARG A 75 -1.02 9.42 -5.93
C ARG A 75 -2.13 10.41 -6.26
N ILE A 76 -2.62 11.14 -5.26
CA ILE A 76 -3.62 12.21 -5.44
C ILE A 76 -3.08 13.27 -6.41
N THR A 77 -1.89 13.80 -6.14
CA THR A 77 -1.25 14.81 -7.00
C THR A 77 -1.02 14.30 -8.41
N ALA A 78 -0.52 13.06 -8.56
CA ALA A 78 -0.29 12.47 -9.88
C ALA A 78 -1.59 12.31 -10.67
N TYR A 79 -2.67 11.86 -10.04
CA TYR A 79 -3.97 11.72 -10.72
C TYR A 79 -4.50 13.07 -11.22
N LEU A 80 -4.44 14.12 -10.38
CA LEU A 80 -4.87 15.47 -10.77
C LEU A 80 -4.00 16.05 -11.89
N LYS A 81 -2.67 15.87 -11.83
CA LYS A 81 -1.74 16.32 -12.87
C LYS A 81 -1.99 15.67 -14.24
N ASN A 82 -2.61 14.49 -14.27
CA ASN A 82 -2.94 13.76 -15.50
C ASN A 82 -4.41 13.97 -15.93
N GLY A 83 -5.02 15.09 -15.53
CA GLY A 83 -6.38 15.47 -15.97
C GLY A 83 -7.52 14.81 -15.18
N GLY A 84 -7.21 14.14 -14.08
CA GLY A 84 -8.22 13.58 -13.19
C GLY A 84 -9.00 14.64 -12.39
N THR A 85 -10.23 14.32 -11.98
CA THR A 85 -11.11 15.24 -11.26
C THR A 85 -10.99 15.13 -9.73
N LEU A 86 -11.32 16.20 -9.01
CA LEU A 86 -11.28 16.23 -7.53
C LEU A 86 -12.29 15.26 -6.90
N GLU A 87 -13.43 15.06 -7.54
CA GLU A 87 -14.49 14.14 -7.12
C GLU A 87 -13.99 12.70 -7.11
N ASN A 88 -13.36 12.27 -8.21
CA ASN A 88 -12.80 10.93 -8.33
C ASN A 88 -11.69 10.69 -7.30
N VAL A 89 -10.84 11.69 -7.06
CA VAL A 89 -9.81 11.60 -6.03
C VAL A 89 -10.41 11.48 -4.63
N ALA A 90 -11.44 12.27 -4.31
CA ALA A 90 -12.09 12.21 -3.01
C ALA A 90 -12.66 10.80 -2.75
N VAL A 91 -13.30 10.20 -3.76
CA VAL A 91 -13.76 8.80 -3.69
C VAL A 91 -12.58 7.84 -3.50
N MET A 92 -11.53 7.96 -4.31
CA MET A 92 -10.33 7.11 -4.23
C MET A 92 -9.58 7.23 -2.90
N ALA A 93 -9.65 8.38 -2.24
CA ALA A 93 -9.07 8.64 -0.94
C ALA A 93 -10.03 8.33 0.20
N ASN A 94 -11.29 7.99 -0.07
CA ASN A 94 -12.33 7.86 0.95
C ASN A 94 -12.47 9.14 1.80
N HIS A 95 -12.44 10.30 1.15
CA HIS A 95 -12.72 11.59 1.78
C HIS A 95 -14.23 11.88 1.73
N ALA A 96 -14.79 12.29 2.87
CA ALA A 96 -16.21 12.70 2.95
C ALA A 96 -16.50 14.02 2.19
N SER A 97 -15.46 14.77 1.79
CA SER A 97 -15.59 16.04 1.06
C SER A 97 -14.41 16.28 0.12
N THR A 98 -14.66 16.92 -1.02
CA THR A 98 -13.61 17.38 -1.94
C THR A 98 -12.72 18.46 -1.31
N ARG A 99 -13.21 19.22 -0.32
CA ARG A 99 -12.43 20.22 0.42
C ARG A 99 -11.23 19.61 1.16
N THR A 100 -11.35 18.37 1.65
CA THR A 100 -10.22 17.64 2.27
C THR A 100 -9.18 17.16 1.26
N THR A 101 -9.50 17.16 -0.03
CA THR A 101 -8.57 16.85 -1.13
C THR A 101 -7.84 18.10 -1.64
N GLN A 102 -8.38 19.29 -1.39
CA GLN A 102 -7.82 20.58 -1.84
C GLN A 102 -6.75 21.16 -0.89
N ARG A 103 -6.55 20.55 0.28
CA ARG A 103 -5.54 20.99 1.27
C ARG A 103 -4.14 20.56 0.89
#